data_AF-A0A9J6QYB0-F1
#
_entry.id   AF-A0A9J6QYB0-F1
#
_cell.length_a   1.000
_cell.length_b   1.000
_cell.length_c   1.000
_cell.angle_alpha   90.00
_cell.angle_beta   90.00
_cell.angle_gamma   90.00
#
_symmetry.space_group_name_H-M   'P 1'
#
loop_
_entity.id
_entity.type
_entity.pdbx_description
1 polymer ?
#
loop_
_entity_poly.entity_id
_entity_poly.type
_entity_poly.pdbx_seq_one_letter_code
_entity_poly.pdbx_strand_id
1 'polypeptide(L)'
;MYKDITSHSQGDSERKPRVLANVSNGVEFIVHKHIYYCEEWLLTCRELGVKEMALHTEDMEDAKEKAIVEMIKLFGNAICKYQKAITELEN
;
A
#
# COMPACT_ATOMS: atom_id res chain seq x y z
N MET A 1 -1.43 -11.87 3.93
CA MET A 1 -2.88 -11.92 3.58
C MET A 1 -3.47 -10.57 3.92
N TYR A 2 -4.31 -9.98 3.05
CA TYR A 2 -4.93 -8.68 3.34
C TYR A 2 -6.00 -8.80 4.43
N LYS A 3 -6.08 -7.79 5.29
CA LYS A 3 -7.11 -7.62 6.32
C LYS A 3 -7.93 -6.36 5.99
N ASP A 4 -9.24 -6.50 5.91
CA ASP A 4 -10.15 -5.36 5.81
C ASP A 4 -10.17 -4.60 7.14
N ILE A 5 -9.87 -3.31 7.09
CA ILE A 5 -9.84 -2.38 8.23
C ILE A 5 -10.73 -1.16 7.99
N THR A 6 -11.67 -1.27 7.03
CA THR A 6 -12.62 -0.20 6.71
C THR A 6 -13.42 0.18 7.96
N SER A 7 -13.42 1.47 8.32
CA SER A 7 -14.21 1.96 9.45
C SER A 7 -15.70 1.93 9.13
N HIS A 8 -16.51 1.38 10.03
CA HIS A 8 -17.95 1.18 9.83
C HIS A 8 -18.76 2.26 10.55
N SER A 9 -19.79 2.79 9.89
CA SER A 9 -20.83 3.61 10.52
C SER A 9 -22.09 2.77 10.73
N GLN A 10 -22.88 3.02 11.79
CA GLN A 10 -24.06 2.22 12.11
C GLN A 10 -25.16 2.22 11.02
N GLY A 11 -25.09 3.13 10.04
CA GLY A 11 -26.04 3.23 8.93
C GLY A 11 -25.59 2.58 7.62
N ASP A 12 -24.41 1.97 7.56
CA ASP A 12 -23.90 1.34 6.33
C ASP A 12 -24.57 -0.04 6.12
N SER A 13 -25.57 -0.08 5.23
CA SER A 13 -26.32 -1.29 4.90
C SER A 13 -25.60 -2.22 3.90
N GLU A 14 -24.67 -1.68 3.10
CA GLU A 14 -23.90 -2.44 2.10
C GLU A 14 -22.41 -2.53 2.48
N ARG A 15 -21.97 -3.75 2.78
CA ARG A 15 -20.59 -4.04 3.17
C ARG A 15 -19.66 -3.99 1.96
N LYS A 16 -19.01 -2.85 1.71
CA LYS A 16 -17.99 -2.68 0.67
C LYS A 16 -16.64 -2.29 1.29
N PRO A 17 -15.61 -3.16 1.23
CA PRO A 17 -14.27 -2.82 1.70
C PRO A 17 -13.72 -1.60 0.95
N ARG A 18 -13.12 -0.67 1.68
CA ARG A 18 -12.46 0.53 1.15
C ARG A 18 -11.03 0.69 1.65
N VAL A 19 -10.63 -0.05 2.68
CA VAL A 19 -9.29 0.03 3.27
C VAL A 19 -8.83 -1.38 3.62
N LEU A 20 -7.74 -1.82 3.00
CA LEU A 20 -7.16 -3.14 3.14
C LEU A 20 -5.72 -3.00 3.61
N ALA A 21 -5.40 -3.55 4.78
CA ALA A 21 -4.03 -3.58 5.31
C ALA A 21 -3.34 -4.91 4.99
N ASN A 22 -2.03 -4.87 4.77
CA ASN A 22 -1.19 -6.05 4.65
C ASN A 22 0.11 -5.81 5.41
N VAL A 23 0.56 -6.85 6.11
CA VAL A 23 1.80 -6.83 6.86
C VAL A 23 2.68 -7.95 6.34
N SER A 24 3.87 -7.59 5.87
CA SER A 24 4.89 -8.53 5.41
C SER A 24 6.18 -8.29 6.17
N ASN A 25 6.63 -9.29 6.94
CA ASN A 25 7.83 -9.20 7.77
C ASN A 25 7.90 -7.93 8.64
N GLY A 26 6.77 -7.54 9.24
CA GLY A 26 6.65 -6.34 10.06
C GLY A 26 6.45 -5.03 9.30
N VAL A 27 6.62 -5.02 7.97
CA VAL A 27 6.32 -3.85 7.14
C VAL A 27 4.83 -3.78 6.82
N GLU A 28 4.16 -2.73 7.26
CA GLU A 28 2.76 -2.49 6.93
C GLU A 28 2.60 -1.62 5.66
N PHE A 29 1.67 -2.04 4.80
CA PHE A 29 1.16 -1.21 3.71
C PHE A 29 -0.35 -1.33 3.58
N ILE A 30 -0.97 -0.27 3.06
CA ILE A 30 -2.42 -0.10 2.99
C ILE A 30 -2.83 0.16 1.54
N VAL A 31 -3.84 -0.58 1.10
CA VAL A 31 -4.54 -0.38 -0.18
C VAL A 31 -5.91 0.20 0.13
N HIS A 32 -6.19 1.42 -0.32
CA HIS A 32 -7.42 2.12 0.08
C HIS A 32 -8.01 2.96 -1.03
N LYS A 33 -9.34 3.15 -0.98
CA LYS A 33 -10.05 4.12 -1.81
C LYS A 33 -10.09 5.48 -1.13
N HIS A 34 -9.89 6.53 -1.91
CA HIS A 34 -10.04 7.90 -1.43
C HIS A 34 -11.37 8.49 -1.93
N ILE A 35 -12.19 9.01 -1.00
CA ILE A 35 -13.54 9.52 -1.29
C ILE A 35 -13.56 10.71 -2.26
N TYR A 36 -12.42 11.39 -2.45
CA TYR A 36 -12.29 12.52 -3.37
C TYR A 36 -11.56 12.19 -4.68
N TYR A 37 -11.03 10.97 -4.85
CA TYR A 37 -10.31 10.55 -6.07
C TYR A 37 -11.05 9.40 -6.76
N CYS A 38 -12.05 9.74 -7.57
CA CYS A 38 -12.62 8.92 -8.66
C CYS A 38 -12.72 7.39 -8.42
N GLU A 39 -13.07 6.93 -7.21
CA GLU A 39 -13.15 5.50 -6.87
C GLU A 39 -11.86 4.67 -7.11
N GLU A 40 -10.72 5.34 -7.32
CA GLU A 40 -9.42 4.70 -7.59
C GLU A 40 -8.80 4.17 -6.30
N TRP A 41 -8.12 3.02 -6.40
CA TRP A 41 -7.33 2.47 -5.31
C TRP A 41 -5.93 3.07 -5.23
N LEU A 42 -5.50 3.35 -4.01
CA LEU A 42 -4.21 3.94 -3.68
C LEU A 42 -3.41 3.01 -2.77
N LEU A 43 -2.10 3.02 -2.93
CA LEU A 43 -1.13 2.37 -2.05
C LEU A 43 -0.48 3.40 -1.12
N THR A 44 -0.42 3.06 0.16
CA THR A 44 0.33 3.79 1.21
C THR A 44 1.28 2.82 1.90
N CYS A 45 2.53 3.23 2.08
CA CYS A 45 3.49 2.56 2.96
C CYS A 45 4.32 3.62 3.68
N ARG A 46 4.00 3.89 4.94
CA ARG A 46 4.62 4.96 5.73
C ARG A 46 6.10 4.73 5.97
N GLU A 47 6.47 3.48 6.24
CA GLU A 47 7.86 3.06 6.48
C GLU A 47 8.77 3.37 5.28
N LEU A 48 8.26 3.23 4.06
CA LEU A 48 8.98 3.54 2.82
C LEU A 48 8.71 4.96 2.30
N GLY A 49 8.00 5.80 3.07
CA GLY A 49 7.70 7.19 2.70
C GLY A 49 6.65 7.35 1.58
N VAL A 50 5.93 6.29 1.22
CA VAL A 50 4.87 6.31 0.21
C VAL A 50 3.58 6.75 0.88
N LYS A 51 3.17 8.00 0.64
CA LYS A 51 1.93 8.57 1.19
C LYS A 51 0.72 8.10 0.40
N GLU A 52 0.69 8.38 -0.89
CA GLU A 52 -0.43 8.06 -1.79
C GLU A 52 0.14 7.77 -3.18
N MET A 53 0.12 6.50 -3.57
CA MET A 53 0.51 6.05 -4.91
C MET A 53 -0.71 5.49 -5.61
N ALA A 54 -1.04 6.05 -6.78
CA ALA A 54 -2.16 5.59 -7.58
C ALA A 54 -1.92 4.19 -8.16
N LEU A 55 -2.91 3.29 -8.04
CA LEU A 55 -2.87 1.94 -8.62
C LEU A 55 -3.62 1.84 -9.95
N HIS A 56 -4.24 2.94 -10.41
CA HIS A 56 -4.88 3.02 -11.73
C HIS A 56 -5.88 1.90 -11.98
N THR A 57 -6.72 1.68 -10.97
CA THR A 57 -7.80 0.69 -11.01
C THR A 57 -8.88 1.00 -9.98
N GLU A 58 -10.11 0.64 -10.31
CA GLU A 58 -11.27 0.67 -9.42
C GLU A 58 -11.58 -0.73 -8.85
N ASP A 59 -11.02 -1.78 -9.47
CA ASP A 59 -11.21 -3.17 -9.04
C ASP A 59 -10.31 -3.50 -7.86
N MET A 60 -10.91 -4.10 -6.82
CA MET A 60 -10.23 -4.39 -5.57
C MET A 60 -9.18 -5.49 -5.69
N GLU A 61 -9.43 -6.53 -6.49
CA GLU A 61 -8.49 -7.65 -6.62
C GLU A 61 -7.30 -7.23 -7.48
N ASP A 62 -7.54 -6.51 -8.59
CA ASP A 62 -6.48 -5.89 -9.39
C ASP A 62 -5.65 -4.90 -8.56
N ALA A 63 -6.28 -4.10 -7.68
CA ALA A 63 -5.58 -3.22 -6.77
C ALA A 63 -4.63 -3.97 -5.82
N LYS A 64 -5.08 -5.10 -5.26
CA LYS A 64 -4.23 -5.93 -4.38
C LYS A 64 -3.01 -6.47 -5.11
N GLU A 65 -3.19 -6.94 -6.35
CA GLU A 65 -2.11 -7.48 -7.18
C GLU A 65 -1.11 -6.39 -7.56
N LYS A 66 -1.59 -5.25 -8.06
CA LYS A 66 -0.74 -4.09 -8.39
C LYS A 66 0.01 -3.56 -7.17
N ALA A 67 -0.64 -3.48 -6.01
CA ALA A 67 0.01 -3.07 -4.78
C ALA A 67 1.16 -3.99 -4.38
N ILE A 68 1.02 -5.31 -4.57
CA ILE A 68 2.11 -6.26 -4.32
C ILE A 68 3.29 -5.99 -5.27
N VAL A 69 3.01 -5.81 -6.56
CA VAL A 69 4.04 -5.51 -7.57
C VAL A 69 4.79 -4.22 -7.23
N GLU A 70 4.08 -3.16 -6.88
CA GLU A 70 4.70 -1.88 -6.48
C GLU A 70 5.50 -2.00 -5.18
N MET A 71 4.99 -2.72 -4.18
CA MET A 71 5.73 -2.97 -2.94
C MET A 71 7.04 -3.74 -3.19
N ILE A 72 7.05 -4.73 -4.07
CA ILE A 72 8.28 -5.44 -4.46
C ILE A 72 9.31 -4.47 -5.04
N LYS A 73 8.89 -3.56 -5.93
CA LYS A 73 9.78 -2.53 -6.50
C LYS A 73 10.31 -1.58 -5.42
N LEU A 74 9.43 -1.13 -4.52
CA LEU A 74 9.80 -0.23 -3.42
C LEU A 74 10.82 -0.88 -2.48
N PHE A 75 10.65 -2.15 -2.14
CA PHE A 75 11.63 -2.90 -1.37
C PHE A 75 12.97 -3.01 -2.10
N GLY A 76 12.97 -3.34 -3.39
CA GLY A 76 14.20 -3.38 -4.20
C GLY A 76 14.95 -2.06 -4.20
N ASN A 77 14.23 -0.93 -4.36
CA ASN A 77 14.80 0.40 -4.30
C ASN A 77 15.39 0.74 -2.93
N ALA A 78 14.69 0.39 -1.84
CA ALA A 78 15.17 0.58 -0.48
C ALA A 78 16.45 -0.23 -0.21
N ILE A 79 16.47 -1.52 -0.60
CA ILE A 79 17.66 -2.38 -0.49
C ILE A 79 18.86 -1.75 -1.21
N CYS A 80 18.68 -1.33 -2.47
CA CYS A 80 19.74 -0.72 -3.25
C CYS A 80 20.28 0.57 -2.60
N LYS A 81 19.38 1.43 -2.09
CA LYS A 81 19.76 2.64 -1.37
C LYS A 81 20.59 2.34 -0.13
N TYR A 82 20.17 1.39 0.71
CA TYR A 82 20.88 1.07 1.94
C TYR A 82 22.21 0.36 1.68
N GLN A 83 22.28 -0.52 0.68
CA GLN A 83 23.54 -1.15 0.29
C GLN A 83 24.58 -0.11 -0.13
N LYS A 84 24.19 0.87 -0.96
CA LYS A 84 25.09 1.97 -1.36
C LYS A 84 25.56 2.78 -0.15
N ALA A 85 24.66 3.15 0.75
CA ALA A 85 25.00 3.90 1.95
C ALA A 85 25.99 3.15 2.86
N ILE A 86 25.85 1.82 2.99
CA ILE A 86 26.82 0.99 3.74
C ILE A 86 28.19 1.04 3.06
N THR A 87 28.25 0.81 1.74
CA THR A 87 29.52 0.87 0.99
C THR A 87 30.18 2.24 1.10
N GLU A 88 29.42 3.33 1.10
CA GLU A 88 29.98 4.69 1.29
C GLU A 88 30.56 4.90 2.69
N LEU A 89 30.01 4.28 3.73
CA LEU A 89 30.52 4.39 5.11
C LEU A 89 31.71 3.47 5.42
N GLU A 90 31.86 2.37 4.65
CA GLU A 90 32.99 1.45 4.76
C GLU A 90 34.26 1.97 4.05
N ASN A 91 34.12 2.99 3.18
CA ASN A 91 35.22 3.67 2.48
C ASN A 91 35.66 4.94 3.21
#